data_AF-A0A5M3WAM5-F1
#
_entry.id   AF-A0A5M3WAM5-F1
#
_cell.length_a   1.000
_cell.length_b   1.000
_cell.length_c   1.000
_cell.angle_alpha   90.00
_cell.angle_beta   90.00
_cell.angle_gamma   90.00
#
_symmetry.space_group_name_H-M   'P 1'
#
loop_
_entity.id
_entity.type
_entity.pdbx_description
1 polymer ?
#
loop_
_entity_poly.entity_id
_entity_poly.type
_entity_poly.pdbx_seq_one_letter_code
_entity_poly.pdbx_strand_id
1 'polypeptide(L)'
;MLGQLLGRRARGPIFLSARVAPDDGTAPVRDVDPASRRRRMTYRTAERHLGAATDGWKLHDLRHSRLTHAGEDGATEADLMNLSGHEDRRTLQRYLKPSKEGTQRRLDGIEARRGTWTPSADELADRMTTR
;
A
#
# COMPACT_ATOMS: atom_id res chain seq x y z
N MET A 1 14.93 -15.54 3.15
CA MET A 1 15.81 -14.34 3.25
C MET A 1 15.06 -13.14 2.70
N LEU A 2 15.20 -11.93 3.27
CA LEU A 2 14.43 -10.74 2.85
C LEU A 2 14.58 -10.44 1.34
N GLY A 3 15.72 -10.79 0.72
CA GLY A 3 15.93 -10.66 -0.72
C GLY A 3 14.86 -11.32 -1.62
N GLN A 4 14.22 -12.41 -1.17
CA GLN A 4 13.11 -13.04 -1.91
C GLN A 4 11.81 -12.23 -1.80
N LEU A 5 11.62 -11.51 -0.69
CA LEU A 5 10.41 -10.72 -0.41
C LEU A 5 10.44 -9.33 -1.05
N LEU A 6 11.60 -8.91 -1.58
CA LEU A 6 11.78 -7.59 -2.20
C LEU A 6 11.49 -7.58 -3.71
N GLY A 7 11.38 -8.75 -4.34
CA GLY A 7 11.22 -8.86 -5.80
C GLY A 7 12.33 -8.08 -6.54
N ARG A 8 11.93 -7.19 -7.46
CA ARG A 8 12.86 -6.31 -8.21
C ARG A 8 13.18 -4.98 -7.51
N ARG A 9 12.76 -4.78 -6.25
CA ARG A 9 13.03 -3.51 -5.56
C ARG A 9 14.52 -3.36 -5.22
N ALA A 10 15.19 -2.54 -6.01
CA ALA A 10 16.56 -2.09 -5.75
C ALA A 10 16.64 -0.90 -4.78
N ARG A 11 15.54 -0.16 -4.58
CA ARG A 11 15.45 1.08 -3.77
C ARG A 11 14.12 1.14 -2.99
N GLY A 12 14.06 2.01 -1.96
CA GLY A 12 12.85 2.26 -1.17
C GLY A 12 12.92 1.74 0.27
N PRO A 13 11.89 1.99 1.10
CA PRO A 13 11.93 1.72 2.53
C PRO A 13 12.03 0.22 2.79
N ILE A 14 13.23 -0.18 3.19
CA ILE A 14 13.57 -1.48 3.74
C ILE A 14 14.05 -1.22 5.16
N PHE A 15 13.80 -2.12 6.11
CA PHE A 15 14.36 -1.98 7.45
C PHE A 15 15.89 -2.02 7.36
N LEU A 16 16.53 -0.88 7.62
CA LEU A 16 17.98 -0.75 7.60
C LEU A 16 18.52 -0.76 9.03
N SER A 17 19.64 -1.45 9.22
CA SER A 17 20.41 -1.32 10.45
C SER A 17 21.13 0.03 10.48
N ALA A 18 21.47 0.50 11.69
CA ALA A 18 22.35 1.67 11.83
C ALA A 18 23.78 1.39 11.33
N ARG A 19 24.17 0.12 11.17
CA ARG A 19 25.52 -0.29 10.76
C ARG A 19 25.69 -0.15 9.25
N VAL A 20 26.74 0.55 8.86
CA VAL A 20 27.25 0.58 7.48
C VAL A 20 27.96 -0.74 7.19
N ALA A 21 27.77 -1.27 5.99
CA ALA A 21 28.47 -2.47 5.55
C ALA A 21 29.96 -2.16 5.35
N PRO A 22 30.89 -2.98 5.87
CA PRO A 22 32.32 -2.82 5.58
C PRO A 22 32.59 -2.93 4.07
N ASP A 23 33.61 -2.21 3.59
CA ASP A 23 34.06 -2.22 2.19
C ASP A 23 34.99 -3.41 1.86
N ASP A 24 35.06 -4.41 2.75
CA ASP A 24 35.91 -5.60 2.64
C ASP A 24 35.29 -6.75 1.81
N GLY A 25 34.09 -6.54 1.26
CA GLY A 25 33.38 -7.53 0.45
C GLY A 25 32.68 -8.64 1.24
N THR A 26 32.69 -8.61 2.58
CA THR A 26 32.04 -9.65 3.41
C THR A 26 30.51 -9.60 3.35
N ALA A 27 29.93 -8.43 3.06
CA ALA A 27 28.49 -8.27 2.93
C ALA A 27 28.03 -8.52 1.47
N PRO A 28 27.07 -9.43 1.22
CA PRO A 28 26.50 -9.58 -0.10
C PRO A 28 25.89 -8.26 -0.58
N VAL A 29 26.18 -7.85 -1.82
CA VAL A 29 25.69 -6.58 -2.38
C VAL A 29 24.17 -6.41 -2.24
N ARG A 30 23.41 -7.49 -2.39
CA ARG A 30 21.94 -7.52 -2.23
C ARG A 30 21.45 -7.18 -0.81
N ASP A 31 22.29 -7.36 0.20
CA ASP A 31 21.97 -7.12 1.61
C ASP A 31 22.42 -5.72 2.06
N VAL A 32 22.88 -4.88 1.13
CA VAL A 32 23.29 -3.50 1.38
C VAL A 32 22.36 -2.54 0.64
N ASP A 33 21.97 -1.46 1.30
CA ASP A 33 21.27 -0.37 0.64
C ASP A 33 22.25 0.48 -0.18
N PRO A 34 22.04 0.65 -1.50
CA PRO A 34 22.98 1.38 -2.35
C PRO A 34 23.07 2.87 -2.03
N ALA A 35 22.03 3.47 -1.44
CA ALA A 35 22.01 4.91 -1.15
C ALA A 35 22.75 5.25 0.16
N SER A 36 22.51 4.48 1.23
CA SER A 36 23.07 4.76 2.57
C SER A 36 24.23 3.85 2.97
N ARG A 37 24.56 2.82 2.17
CA ARG A 37 25.52 1.75 2.49
C ARG A 37 25.20 0.95 3.76
N ARG A 38 24.01 1.16 4.35
CA ARG A 38 23.56 0.44 5.54
C ARG A 38 23.12 -0.97 5.19
N ARG A 39 23.30 -1.89 6.13
CA ARG A 39 22.84 -3.28 5.96
C ARG A 39 21.32 -3.36 6.06
N ARG A 40 20.71 -4.11 5.14
CA ARG A 40 19.29 -4.49 5.18
C ARG A 40 19.09 -5.54 6.28
N MET A 41 18.12 -5.30 7.16
CA MET A 41 17.76 -6.25 8.21
C MET A 41 16.99 -7.42 7.62
N THR A 42 17.10 -8.61 8.24
CA THR A 42 16.13 -9.68 7.98
C THR A 42 14.77 -9.32 8.59
N TYR A 43 13.68 -9.87 8.05
CA TYR A 43 12.33 -9.63 8.58
C TYR A 43 12.26 -9.92 10.09
N ARG A 44 12.77 -11.08 10.53
CA ARG A 44 12.82 -11.45 11.96
C ARG A 44 13.59 -10.45 12.83
N THR A 45 14.66 -9.87 12.30
CA THR A 45 15.45 -8.86 13.02
C THR A 45 14.68 -7.55 13.12
N ALA A 46 14.10 -7.11 12.01
CA ALA A 46 13.26 -5.91 11.99
C ALA A 46 12.04 -6.04 12.92
N GLU A 47 11.36 -7.18 12.91
CA GLU A 47 10.23 -7.47 13.79
C GLU A 47 10.62 -7.44 15.26
N ARG A 48 11.77 -8.02 15.63
CA ARG A 48 12.28 -7.95 17.00
C ARG A 48 12.56 -6.50 17.43
N HIS A 49 13.19 -5.71 16.56
CA HIS A 49 13.48 -4.30 16.87
C HIS A 49 12.21 -3.46 16.97
N LEU A 50 11.23 -3.68 16.09
CA LEU A 50 9.94 -3.00 16.17
C LEU A 50 9.26 -3.33 17.49
N GLY A 51 9.09 -4.62 17.81
CA GLY A 51 8.41 -5.04 19.03
C GLY A 51 9.08 -4.52 20.30
N ALA A 52 10.42 -4.42 20.33
CA ALA A 52 11.14 -3.82 21.44
C ALA A 52 10.98 -2.30 21.56
N ALA A 53 10.75 -1.60 20.43
CA ALA A 53 10.62 -0.15 20.40
C ALA A 53 9.18 0.36 20.60
N THR A 54 8.19 -0.51 20.42
CA THR A 54 6.77 -0.15 20.44
C THR A 54 5.96 -1.01 21.41
N ASP A 55 6.62 -1.59 22.42
CA ASP A 55 5.99 -2.43 23.45
C ASP A 55 5.12 -3.57 22.87
N GLY A 56 5.63 -4.27 21.86
CA GLY A 56 5.08 -5.54 21.39
C GLY A 56 4.39 -5.53 20.03
N TRP A 57 4.42 -4.42 19.28
CA TRP A 57 3.87 -4.44 17.92
C TRP A 57 4.68 -5.34 16.99
N LYS A 58 3.96 -5.92 16.02
CA LYS A 58 4.52 -6.77 14.96
C LYS A 58 4.55 -5.99 13.65
N LEU A 59 5.43 -6.41 12.74
CA LEU A 59 5.47 -5.84 11.39
C LEU A 59 4.15 -6.03 10.64
N HIS A 60 3.40 -7.09 10.98
CA HIS A 60 2.08 -7.34 10.40
C HIS A 60 1.04 -6.27 10.81
N ASP A 61 1.23 -5.59 11.94
CA ASP A 61 0.31 -4.53 12.37
C ASP A 61 0.39 -3.31 11.45
N LEU A 62 1.56 -3.04 10.86
CA LEU A 62 1.70 -2.00 9.82
C LEU A 62 0.86 -2.31 8.58
N ARG A 63 0.74 -3.60 8.24
CA ARG A 63 -0.12 -4.04 7.14
C ARG A 63 -1.60 -3.84 7.51
N HIS A 64 -1.98 -4.13 8.74
CA HIS A 64 -3.32 -3.82 9.24
C HIS A 64 -3.62 -2.31 9.16
N SER A 65 -2.73 -1.46 9.66
CA SER A 65 -2.89 0.00 9.60
C SER A 65 -3.05 0.50 8.16
N ARG A 66 -2.23 0.00 7.22
CA ARG A 66 -2.34 0.38 5.80
C ARG A 66 -3.70 -0.01 5.20
N LEU A 67 -4.22 -1.19 5.52
CA LEU A 67 -5.51 -1.63 5.00
C LEU A 67 -6.67 -0.87 5.64
N THR A 68 -6.59 -0.58 6.94
CA THR A 68 -7.56 0.27 7.64
C THR A 68 -7.63 1.67 7.02
N HIS A 69 -6.49 2.35 6.86
CA HIS A 69 -6.47 3.69 6.27
C HIS A 69 -6.95 3.70 4.82
N ALA A 70 -6.54 2.71 4.01
CA ALA A 70 -7.07 2.58 2.65
C ALA A 70 -8.60 2.42 2.65
N GLY A 71 -9.12 1.62 3.58
CA GLY A 71 -10.55 1.47 3.81
C GLY A 71 -11.24 2.79 4.18
N GLU A 72 -10.70 3.50 5.16
CA GLU A 72 -11.17 4.82 5.61
C GLU A 72 -11.16 5.87 4.49
N ASP A 73 -10.18 5.79 3.59
CA ASP A 73 -10.02 6.62 2.39
C ASP A 73 -10.95 6.23 1.23
N GLY A 74 -11.82 5.23 1.41
CA GLY A 74 -12.80 4.83 0.40
C GLY A 74 -12.28 3.83 -0.63
N ALA A 75 -11.24 3.04 -0.31
CA ALA A 75 -10.85 1.91 -1.14
C ALA A 75 -12.01 0.91 -1.28
N THR A 76 -12.21 0.39 -2.49
CA THR A 76 -13.16 -0.70 -2.71
C THR A 76 -12.61 -2.02 -2.20
N GLU A 77 -13.47 -3.03 -2.12
CA GLU A 77 -13.04 -4.39 -1.85
C GLU A 77 -12.02 -4.91 -2.87
N ALA A 78 -12.22 -4.63 -4.16
CA ALA A 78 -11.27 -5.01 -5.21
C ALA A 78 -9.92 -4.30 -5.01
N ASP A 79 -9.92 -3.02 -4.62
CA ASP A 79 -8.69 -2.29 -4.31
C ASP A 79 -7.95 -2.92 -3.13
N LEU A 80 -8.67 -3.28 -2.06
CA LEU A 80 -8.11 -3.93 -0.89
C LEU A 80 -7.62 -5.36 -1.19
N MET A 81 -8.31 -6.11 -2.04
CA MET A 81 -7.85 -7.42 -2.51
C MET A 81 -6.54 -7.29 -3.29
N ASN A 82 -6.47 -6.36 -4.25
CA ASN A 82 -5.26 -6.12 -5.02
C ASN A 82 -4.10 -5.60 -4.14
N LEU A 83 -4.40 -4.72 -3.18
CA LEU A 83 -3.40 -4.17 -2.28
C LEU A 83 -2.84 -5.21 -1.30
N SER A 84 -3.69 -6.12 -0.85
CA SER A 84 -3.33 -7.13 0.15
C SER A 84 -2.83 -8.43 -0.49
N GLY A 85 -3.34 -8.83 -1.64
CA GLY A 85 -3.16 -10.16 -2.20
C GLY A 85 -4.02 -11.24 -1.52
N HIS A 86 -5.09 -10.87 -0.80
CA HIS A 86 -6.05 -11.86 -0.28
C HIS A 86 -6.98 -12.34 -1.40
N GLU A 87 -7.19 -13.65 -1.46
CA GLU A 87 -8.16 -14.29 -2.34
C GLU A 87 -9.56 -14.34 -1.71
N ASP A 88 -9.64 -14.47 -0.38
CA ASP A 88 -10.91 -14.50 0.35
C ASP A 88 -11.35 -13.10 0.81
N ARG A 89 -12.46 -12.66 0.23
CA ARG A 89 -13.19 -11.42 0.55
C ARG A 89 -13.55 -11.29 2.02
N ARG A 90 -13.90 -12.38 2.71
CA ARG A 90 -14.35 -12.35 4.12
C ARG A 90 -13.28 -11.78 5.04
N THR A 91 -12.00 -12.03 4.74
CA THR A 91 -10.87 -11.54 5.53
C THR A 91 -10.70 -10.01 5.48
N LEU A 92 -11.24 -9.37 4.43
CA LEU A 92 -11.12 -7.93 4.18
C LEU A 92 -12.27 -7.10 4.72
N GLN A 93 -13.41 -7.72 5.05
CA GLN A 93 -14.61 -7.02 5.48
C GLN A 93 -14.37 -6.06 6.65
N ARG A 94 -13.41 -6.36 7.53
CA ARG A 94 -13.05 -5.48 8.65
C ARG A 94 -12.47 -4.12 8.25
N TYR A 95 -11.91 -4.01 7.05
CA TYR A 95 -11.33 -2.75 6.54
C TYR A 95 -12.31 -1.99 5.65
N LEU A 96 -13.44 -2.56 5.24
CA LEU A 96 -14.45 -1.90 4.41
C LEU A 96 -15.30 -0.94 5.24
N LYS A 97 -14.64 0.06 5.85
CA LYS A 97 -15.25 1.07 6.73
C LYS A 97 -14.89 2.48 6.21
N PRO A 98 -15.44 2.89 5.06
CA PRO A 98 -15.14 4.20 4.51
C PRO A 98 -15.61 5.30 5.45
N SER A 99 -14.74 6.27 5.68
CA SER A 99 -15.10 7.49 6.40
C SER A 99 -15.96 8.38 5.48
N LYS A 100 -16.72 9.32 6.08
CA LYS A 100 -17.48 10.32 5.29
C LYS A 100 -16.54 11.12 4.38
N GLU A 101 -15.39 11.52 4.91
CA GLU A 101 -14.38 12.30 4.19
C GLU A 101 -13.74 11.49 3.05
N GLY A 102 -13.36 10.23 3.30
CA GLY A 102 -12.83 9.33 2.28
C GLY A 102 -13.85 9.03 1.18
N THR A 103 -15.12 8.88 1.55
CA THR A 103 -16.21 8.74 0.58
C THR A 103 -16.32 9.99 -0.29
N GLN A 104 -16.28 11.19 0.31
CA GLN A 104 -16.35 12.44 -0.44
C GLN A 104 -15.16 12.58 -1.40
N ARG A 105 -13.92 12.38 -0.93
CA ARG A 105 -12.72 12.39 -1.78
C ARG A 105 -12.83 11.44 -2.97
N ARG A 106 -13.35 10.24 -2.73
CA ARG A 106 -13.57 9.24 -3.79
C ARG A 106 -14.56 9.75 -4.83
N LEU A 107 -15.69 10.30 -4.40
CA LEU A 107 -16.72 10.83 -5.30
C LEU A 107 -16.19 12.01 -6.10
N ASP A 108 -15.48 12.95 -5.46
CA ASP A 108 -14.83 14.08 -6.13
C ASP A 108 -13.85 13.61 -7.21
N GLY A 109 -13.06 12.56 -6.91
CA GLY A 109 -12.16 11.95 -7.89
C GLY A 109 -12.88 11.26 -9.05
N ILE A 110 -14.04 10.64 -8.81
CA ILE A 110 -14.88 10.07 -9.87
C ILE A 110 -15.44 11.18 -10.75
N GLU A 111 -15.94 12.25 -10.15
CA GLU A 111 -16.50 13.41 -10.86
C GLU A 111 -15.44 14.11 -11.71
N ALA A 112 -14.25 14.34 -11.14
CA ALA A 112 -13.12 14.90 -11.88
C ALA A 112 -12.73 14.05 -13.11
N ARG A 113 -12.85 12.72 -13.01
CA ARG A 113 -12.55 11.79 -14.12
C ARG A 113 -13.65 11.72 -15.17
N ARG A 114 -14.90 12.00 -14.79
CA ARG A 114 -16.01 12.07 -15.74
C ARG A 114 -15.85 13.24 -16.71
N GLY A 115 -15.04 14.25 -16.34
CA GLY A 115 -15.03 15.53 -17.01
C GLY A 115 -16.38 16.22 -16.79
N THR A 116 -16.39 17.54 -16.84
CA THR A 116 -17.64 18.31 -16.84
C THR A 116 -18.36 18.13 -18.17
N TRP A 117 -18.77 16.90 -18.50
CA TRP A 117 -19.68 16.65 -19.61
C TRP A 117 -21.09 16.77 -19.07
N THR A 118 -21.66 17.96 -19.25
CA THR A 118 -23.07 18.21 -19.02
C THR A 118 -23.77 18.00 -20.35
N PRO A 119 -24.46 16.87 -20.58
CA PRO A 119 -25.20 16.68 -21.81
C PRO A 119 -26.31 17.72 -21.92
N SER A 120 -26.53 18.24 -23.11
CA SER A 120 -27.70 19.05 -23.40
C SER A 120 -28.97 18.20 -23.35
N ALA A 121 -30.12 18.84 -23.14
CA ALA A 121 -31.42 18.17 -23.18
C ALA A 121 -31.66 17.46 -24.53
N ASP A 122 -31.14 18.04 -25.61
CA ASP A 122 -31.25 17.49 -26.97
C ASP A 122 -30.41 16.21 -27.13
N GLU A 123 -29.19 16.17 -26.60
CA GLU A 123 -28.33 14.96 -26.63
C GLU A 123 -28.91 13.79 -25.83
N LEU A 124 -29.63 14.08 -24.75
CA LEU A 124 -30.35 13.07 -23.97
C LEU A 124 -31.57 12.53 -24.72
N ALA A 125 -32.32 13.42 -25.39
CA ALA A 125 -33.47 13.04 -26.21
C ALA A 125 -33.06 12.16 -27.40
N ASP A 126 -31.98 12.50 -28.10
CA ASP A 126 -31.48 11.71 -29.25
C ASP A 126 -31.09 10.27 -28.87
N ARG A 127 -30.47 10.09 -27.69
CA ARG A 127 -30.12 8.75 -27.18
C ARG A 127 -31.33 7.93 -26.74
N MET A 128 -32.38 8.56 -26.24
CA MET A 128 -33.62 7.85 -25.86
C MET A 128 -34.43 7.41 -27.08
N THR A 129 -34.24 8.08 -28.22
CA THR A 129 -35.01 7.84 -29.44
C THR A 129 -34.32 6.87 -30.41
N THR A 130 -33.01 6.65 -30.28
CA THR A 130 -32.22 5.75 -31.15
C THR A 130 -32.29 4.28 -30.71
N ARG A 131 -33.49 3.68 -30.62
CA ARG A 131 -33.65 2.25 -30.31
C ARG A 131 -34.05 1.42 -31.52
#